data_AF-A0A317YND3-F1
#
_entry.id   AF-A0A317YND3-F1
#
_cell.length_a   1.000
_cell.length_b   1.000
_cell.length_c   1.000
_cell.angle_alpha   90.00
_cell.angle_beta   90.00
_cell.angle_gamma   90.00
#
_symmetry.space_group_name_H-M   'P 1'
#
loop_
_entity.id
_entity.type
_entity.pdbx_description
1 polymer ?
#
loop_
_entity_poly.entity_id
_entity_poly.type
_entity_poly.pdbx_seq_one_letter_code
_entity_poly.pdbx_strand_id
1 'polypeptide(L)'
;AESPTLTTDEKELILKTFIDLVDKRVPVIAGTGTNDTEKSIQASIQAKALGADAIMLITPYYNKTNQRGLVKHFEAIADAVKLPVVLYNVPS
;
A
#
# COMPACT_ATOMS: atom_id res chain seq x y z
N ALA A 1 8.65 -5.15 -4.03
CA ALA A 1 9.23 -5.77 -5.24
C ALA A 1 8.30 -5.48 -6.42
N GLU A 2 8.87 -5.03 -7.55
CA GLU A 2 8.31 -5.04 -8.92
C GLU A 2 6.79 -4.80 -9.09
N SER A 3 6.18 -4.00 -8.21
CA SER A 3 4.72 -3.89 -8.11
C SER A 3 4.01 -3.49 -9.41
N PRO A 4 4.60 -2.71 -10.33
CA PRO A 4 3.98 -2.40 -11.62
C PRO A 4 3.83 -3.61 -12.57
N THR A 5 4.62 -4.67 -12.40
CA THR A 5 4.65 -5.82 -13.33
C THR A 5 3.91 -7.05 -12.80
N LEU A 6 3.36 -6.97 -11.60
CA LEU A 6 2.63 -8.06 -10.94
C LEU A 6 1.12 -7.86 -11.02
N THR A 7 0.40 -8.95 -11.24
CA THR A 7 -1.05 -9.05 -11.06
C THR A 7 -1.42 -8.86 -9.59
N THR A 8 -2.71 -8.62 -9.32
CA THR A 8 -3.22 -8.52 -7.94
C THR A 8 -3.00 -9.83 -7.19
N ASP A 9 -3.33 -10.96 -7.81
CA ASP A 9 -3.20 -12.29 -7.19
C ASP A 9 -1.74 -12.63 -6.84
N GLU A 10 -0.79 -12.29 -7.71
CA GLU A 10 0.64 -12.47 -7.41
C GLU A 10 1.08 -11.63 -6.21
N LYS A 11 0.61 -10.38 -6.11
CA LYS A 11 0.93 -9.50 -4.97
C LYS A 11 0.39 -10.07 -3.67
N GLU A 12 -0.85 -10.55 -3.69
CA GLU A 12 -1.50 -11.15 -2.53
C GLU A 12 -0.80 -12.44 -2.10
N LEU A 13 -0.46 -13.31 -3.06
CA LEU A 13 0.27 -14.54 -2.80
C LEU A 13 1.64 -14.25 -2.18
N ILE A 14 2.39 -13.30 -2.74
CA ILE A 14 3.70 -12.89 -2.20
C ILE A 14 3.56 -12.35 -0.77
N LEU A 15 2.61 -11.45 -0.55
CA LEU A 15 2.40 -10.84 0.76
C LEU A 15 2.00 -11.90 1.80
N LYS A 16 1.03 -12.77 1.47
CA LYS A 16 0.57 -13.85 2.33
C LYS A 16 1.71 -14.81 2.68
N THR A 17 2.48 -15.23 1.68
CA THR A 17 3.65 -16.10 1.87
C THR A 17 4.66 -15.46 2.81
N PHE A 18 4.92 -14.16 2.66
CA PHE A 18 5.87 -13.45 3.52
C PHE A 18 5.35 -13.27 4.94
N ILE A 19 4.07 -12.94 5.13
CA ILE A 19 3.46 -12.81 6.46
C ILE A 19 3.51 -14.14 7.20
N ASP A 20 3.12 -15.24 6.54
CA ASP A 20 3.14 -16.58 7.12
C ASP A 20 4.57 -17.02 7.46
N LEU A 21 5.52 -16.70 6.59
CA LEU A 21 6.92 -16.95 6.86
C LEU A 21 7.39 -16.15 8.08
N VAL A 22 7.11 -14.85 8.15
CA VAL A 22 7.59 -13.98 9.24
C VAL A 22 7.01 -14.39 10.59
N ASP A 23 5.77 -14.87 10.63
CA ASP A 23 5.11 -15.38 11.84
C ASP A 23 5.23 -14.41 13.03
N LYS A 24 4.92 -13.13 12.77
CA LYS A 24 4.95 -12.02 13.74
C LYS A 24 6.28 -11.79 14.48
N ARG A 25 7.39 -12.38 14.01
CA ARG A 25 8.73 -12.17 14.59
C ARG A 25 9.25 -10.75 14.37
N VAL A 26 8.81 -10.10 13.28
CA VAL A 26 9.09 -8.69 12.96
C VAL A 26 7.87 -8.05 12.29
N PRO A 27 7.69 -6.71 12.36
CA PRO A 27 6.62 -6.02 11.64
C PRO A 27 6.77 -6.16 10.12
N VAL A 28 5.65 -6.41 9.43
CA VAL A 28 5.58 -6.47 7.97
C VAL A 28 4.86 -5.23 7.43
N ILE A 29 5.53 -4.51 6.53
CA ILE A 29 4.97 -3.32 5.86
C ILE A 29 4.62 -3.68 4.42
N ALA A 30 3.36 -3.53 4.03
CA ALA A 30 2.89 -3.82 2.68
C ALA A 30 2.91 -2.57 1.79
N GLY A 31 3.51 -2.65 0.60
CA GLY A 31 3.44 -1.58 -0.40
C GLY A 31 2.11 -1.63 -1.16
N THR A 32 1.23 -0.66 -0.95
CA THR A 32 -0.14 -0.66 -1.48
C THR A 32 -0.52 0.60 -2.26
N GLY A 33 0.36 1.60 -2.29
CA GLY A 33 0.13 2.84 -3.04
C GLY A 33 0.18 2.65 -4.56
N THR A 34 -0.74 3.30 -5.27
CA THR A 34 -0.79 3.38 -6.73
C THR A 34 -1.13 4.81 -7.17
N ASN A 35 -1.26 5.05 -8.48
CA ASN A 35 -1.76 6.33 -9.00
C ASN A 35 -3.30 6.48 -8.92
N ASP A 36 -4.00 5.49 -8.38
CA ASP A 36 -5.46 5.43 -8.26
C ASP A 36 -5.83 5.26 -6.77
N THR A 37 -6.61 6.20 -6.23
CA THR A 37 -7.00 6.19 -4.81
C THR A 37 -7.81 4.95 -4.46
N GLU A 38 -8.78 4.57 -5.29
CA GLU A 38 -9.66 3.45 -5.01
C GLU A 38 -8.87 2.14 -5.01
N LYS A 39 -8.00 1.94 -6.01
CA LYS A 39 -7.13 0.76 -6.05
C LYS A 39 -6.21 0.68 -4.85
N SER A 40 -5.69 1.81 -4.39
CA SER A 40 -4.83 1.87 -3.21
C SER A 40 -5.59 1.54 -1.93
N ILE A 41 -6.86 1.96 -1.81
CA ILE A 41 -7.76 1.59 -0.71
C ILE A 41 -7.97 0.06 -0.71
N GLN A 42 -8.38 -0.52 -1.85
CA GLN A 42 -8.66 -1.95 -1.95
C GLN A 42 -7.42 -2.78 -1.61
N ALA A 43 -6.25 -2.44 -2.19
CA ALA A 43 -4.99 -3.12 -1.88
C ALA A 43 -4.61 -3.02 -0.40
N SER A 44 -4.88 -1.89 0.24
CA SER A 44 -4.57 -1.68 1.66
C SER A 44 -5.52 -2.43 2.59
N ILE A 45 -6.81 -2.52 2.24
CA ILE A 45 -7.78 -3.35 2.97
C ILE A 45 -7.37 -4.82 2.89
N GLN A 46 -7.01 -5.28 1.70
CA GLN A 46 -6.55 -6.65 1.47
C GLN A 46 -5.26 -6.94 2.27
N ALA A 47 -4.28 -6.04 2.22
CA ALA A 47 -3.04 -6.18 2.98
C ALA A 47 -3.28 -6.28 4.50
N LYS A 48 -4.20 -5.47 5.02
CA LYS A 48 -4.63 -5.57 6.43
C LYS A 48 -5.26 -6.92 6.72
N ALA A 49 -6.17 -7.39 5.87
CA ALA A 49 -6.84 -8.68 6.04
C ALA A 49 -5.85 -9.86 6.03
N LEU A 50 -4.79 -9.75 5.22
CA LEU A 50 -3.71 -10.74 5.17
C LEU A 50 -2.77 -10.69 6.38
N GLY A 51 -2.82 -9.63 7.19
CA GLY A 51 -2.08 -9.51 8.45
C GLY A 51 -0.89 -8.55 8.43
N ALA A 52 -0.81 -7.64 7.46
CA ALA A 52 0.21 -6.58 7.44
C ALA A 52 0.08 -5.66 8.66
N ASP A 53 1.21 -5.24 9.23
CA ASP A 53 1.26 -4.40 10.42
C ASP A 53 1.26 -2.90 10.10
N ALA A 54 1.65 -2.55 8.86
CA ALA A 54 1.61 -1.20 8.32
C ALA A 54 1.49 -1.23 6.79
N ILE A 55 1.16 -0.08 6.20
CA ILE A 55 1.13 0.10 4.75
C ILE A 55 2.10 1.20 4.32
N MET A 56 2.63 1.08 3.10
CA MET A 56 3.48 2.07 2.47
C MET A 56 2.82 2.60 1.20
N LEU A 57 2.67 3.93 1.12
CA LEU A 57 1.94 4.61 0.05
C LEU A 57 2.90 5.48 -0.76
N ILE A 58 3.13 5.11 -2.01
CA ILE A 58 3.85 5.95 -2.97
C ILE A 58 2.98 7.12 -3.44
N THR A 59 3.60 8.26 -3.74
CA THR A 59 2.92 9.36 -4.42
C THR A 59 2.37 8.93 -5.79
N PRO A 60 1.17 9.39 -6.21
CA PRO A 60 0.64 9.12 -7.55
C PRO A 60 1.61 9.56 -8.67
N TYR A 61 2.22 8.58 -9.35
CA TYR A 61 3.37 8.78 -10.23
C TYR A 61 3.03 9.22 -11.66
N TYR A 62 1.81 8.93 -12.14
CA TYR A 62 1.40 9.29 -13.51
C TYR A 62 0.59 10.60 -13.55
N ASN A 63 -0.46 10.69 -12.72
CA ASN A 63 -1.49 11.71 -12.84
C ASN A 63 -1.12 13.06 -12.17
N LYS A 64 0.03 13.12 -11.47
CA LYS A 64 0.59 14.28 -10.74
C LYS A 64 -0.47 15.24 -10.20
N THR A 65 -1.03 14.90 -9.04
CA THR A 65 -2.04 15.72 -8.36
C THR A 65 -1.43 16.91 -7.61
N ASN A 66 -2.23 17.95 -7.33
CA ASN A 66 -1.79 19.09 -6.52
C ASN A 66 -1.68 18.72 -5.04
N GLN A 67 -1.10 19.60 -4.21
CA GLN A 67 -0.90 19.35 -2.78
C GLN A 67 -2.18 18.98 -2.04
N ARG A 68 -3.30 19.67 -2.31
CA ARG A 68 -4.60 19.34 -1.71
C ARG A 68 -5.07 17.94 -2.11
N GLY A 69 -4.85 17.55 -3.37
CA GLY A 69 -5.22 16.23 -3.86
C GLY A 69 -4.31 15.13 -3.30
N LEU A 70 -3.01 15.40 -3.08
CA LEU A 70 -2.11 14.46 -2.39
C LEU A 70 -2.58 14.21 -0.96
N VAL A 71 -2.88 15.26 -0.21
CA VAL A 71 -3.41 15.16 1.16
C VAL A 71 -4.67 14.31 1.18
N LYS A 72 -5.67 14.64 0.34
CA LYS A 72 -6.92 13.86 0.26
C LYS A 72 -6.71 12.41 -0.15
N HIS A 73 -5.78 12.14 -1.06
CA HIS A 73 -5.45 10.79 -1.50
C HIS A 73 -4.93 9.95 -0.34
N PHE A 74 -3.95 10.46 0.41
CA PHE A 74 -3.39 9.74 1.56
C PHE A 74 -4.38 9.62 2.73
N GLU A 75 -5.14 10.68 3.03
CA GLU A 75 -6.18 10.67 4.07
C GLU A 75 -7.22 9.59 3.80
N ALA A 76 -7.75 9.53 2.57
CA ALA A 76 -8.77 8.54 2.20
C ALA A 76 -8.28 7.09 2.41
N ILE A 77 -7.02 6.80 2.06
CA ILE A 77 -6.44 5.46 2.21
C ILE A 77 -6.19 5.15 3.70
N ALA A 78 -5.61 6.09 4.43
CA ALA A 78 -5.34 5.93 5.86
C ALA A 78 -6.63 5.72 6.67
N ASP A 79 -7.69 6.45 6.33
CA ASP A 79 -8.99 6.35 6.99
C ASP A 79 -9.71 5.03 6.73
N ALA A 80 -9.57 4.46 5.53
CA ALA A 80 -10.19 3.19 5.20
C ALA A 80 -9.59 2.01 5.98
N VAL A 81 -8.29 2.05 6.27
CA VAL A 81 -7.54 0.86 6.72
C VAL A 81 -7.16 0.96 8.19
N LYS A 82 -6.95 2.16 8.73
CA LYS A 82 -6.57 2.41 10.14
C LYS A 82 -5.33 1.60 10.57
N LEU A 83 -4.37 1.44 9.66
CA LEU A 83 -3.02 0.94 9.94
C LEU A 83 -2.02 2.11 9.95
N PRO A 84 -0.87 1.98 10.62
CA PRO A 84 0.25 2.90 10.43
C PRO A 84 0.61 3.04 8.95
N VAL A 85 0.85 4.28 8.52
CA VAL A 85 1.13 4.62 7.11
C VAL A 85 2.52 5.21 6.99
N VAL A 86 3.32 4.65 6.08
CA VAL A 86 4.60 5.21 5.65
C VAL A 86 4.42 5.85 4.28
N LEU A 87 4.63 7.17 4.19
CA LEU A 87 4.62 7.86 2.90
C LEU A 87 5.94 7.62 2.17
N TYR A 88 5.85 7.23 0.91
CA TYR A 88 7.00 6.98 0.05
C TYR A 88 7.07 8.00 -1.07
N ASN A 89 8.09 8.86 -1.02
CA ASN A 89 8.28 9.96 -1.97
C ASN A 89 9.53 9.71 -2.82
N VAL A 90 9.36 9.55 -4.13
CA VAL A 90 10.44 9.34 -5.11
C VAL A 90 10.19 10.23 -6.33
N PRO A 91 10.81 11.43 -6.38
CA PRO A 91 10.52 12.43 -7.41
C PRO A 91 11.32 12.29 -8.71
N SER A 92 12.35 11.44 -8.72
CA SER A 92 13.28 11.23 -9.85
C SER A 92 12.63 10.54 -11.04
#